data_AF-A0A7Y7HSH0-F1
#
_entry.id   AF-A0A7Y7HSH0-F1
#
_cell.length_a   1.000
_cell.length_b   1.000
_cell.length_c   1.000
_cell.angle_alpha   90.00
_cell.angle_beta   90.00
_cell.angle_gamma   90.00
#
_symmetry.space_group_name_H-M   'P 1'
#
loop_
_entity.id
_entity.type
_entity.pdbx_description
1 polymer ?
#
loop_
_entity_poly.entity_id
_entity_poly.type
_entity_poly.pdbx_seq_one_letter_code
_entity_poly.pdbx_strand_id
1 'polypeptide(L)'
;MKLFFFILYFSAACAAAAEPVFWSKTEAELTRTMPAPAGLIQHVLSGEDENDRRLLHECMREQDLKKGQEAALFLIAPLTVSRDAQKAYFVRPALKPYCSAFYGAHLFRYWLVTRNATGKGAAYRTIFKSGSDGVGVLPSSANGYNDLLVYSHNALSQYWVVLKFDGREYKEASCEKKDFQEEVNSRHSRAGGNPC
;
A
#
# COMPACT_ATOMS: atom_id res chain seq x y z
N MET A 1 -2.96 -21.99 59.09
CA MET A 1 -2.17 -21.55 57.92
C MET A 1 -2.92 -22.00 56.65
N LYS A 2 -3.66 -21.11 55.99
CA LYS A 2 -4.37 -21.43 54.74
C LYS A 2 -3.50 -20.97 53.56
N LEU A 3 -3.03 -21.93 52.78
CA LEU A 3 -2.18 -21.73 51.61
C LEU A 3 -3.06 -21.27 50.44
N PHE A 4 -2.91 -20.03 50.00
CA PHE A 4 -3.54 -19.52 48.79
C PHE A 4 -2.71 -19.95 47.57
N PHE A 5 -3.25 -20.85 46.76
CA PHE A 5 -2.73 -21.15 45.43
C PHE A 5 -3.23 -20.06 44.45
N PHE A 6 -2.35 -19.15 44.07
CA PHE A 6 -2.58 -18.24 42.93
C PHE A 6 -2.25 -19.02 41.64
N ILE A 7 -3.28 -19.49 40.95
CA ILE A 7 -3.12 -20.04 39.59
C ILE A 7 -3.03 -18.86 38.63
N LEU A 8 -1.80 -18.57 38.18
CA LEU A 8 -1.55 -17.64 37.07
C LEU A 8 -2.00 -18.30 35.76
N TYR A 9 -3.21 -17.98 35.32
CA TYR A 9 -3.66 -18.28 33.96
C TYR A 9 -2.94 -17.38 32.97
N PHE A 10 -1.85 -17.85 32.39
CA PHE A 10 -1.29 -17.26 31.17
C PHE A 10 -2.22 -17.60 30.02
N SER A 11 -3.08 -16.64 29.67
CA SER A 11 -3.82 -16.69 28.42
C SER A 11 -2.83 -16.43 27.29
N ALA A 12 -2.39 -17.49 26.61
CA ALA A 12 -1.66 -17.38 25.36
C ALA A 12 -2.62 -16.81 24.30
N ALA A 13 -2.68 -15.48 24.19
CA ALA A 13 -3.35 -14.84 23.08
C ALA A 13 -2.53 -15.12 21.81
N CYS A 14 -3.01 -16.05 20.99
CA CYS A 14 -2.59 -16.11 19.59
C CYS A 14 -2.89 -14.75 18.98
N ALA A 15 -1.86 -13.99 18.64
CA ALA A 15 -2.01 -12.78 17.86
C ALA A 15 -2.49 -13.20 16.46
N ALA A 16 -3.81 -13.18 16.25
CA ALA A 16 -4.35 -13.24 14.90
C ALA A 16 -3.72 -12.09 14.11
N ALA A 17 -3.20 -12.38 12.92
CA ALA A 17 -2.69 -11.34 12.03
C ALA A 17 -3.80 -10.31 11.83
N ALA A 18 -3.55 -9.07 12.23
CA ALA A 18 -4.58 -8.05 12.24
C ALA A 18 -5.04 -7.79 10.80
N GLU A 19 -6.34 -7.90 10.53
CA GLU A 19 -6.89 -7.59 9.21
C GLU A 19 -6.63 -6.12 8.87
N PRO A 20 -6.28 -5.80 7.61
CA PRO A 20 -6.11 -4.42 7.19
C PRO A 20 -7.39 -3.60 7.40
N VAL A 21 -7.26 -2.41 7.98
CA VAL A 21 -8.37 -1.42 8.08
C VAL A 21 -8.72 -0.78 6.74
N PHE A 22 -7.83 -0.95 5.76
CA PHE A 22 -7.99 -0.55 4.37
C PHE A 22 -7.26 -1.56 3.48
N TRP A 23 -7.84 -1.88 2.33
CA TRP A 23 -7.24 -2.78 1.34
C TRP A 23 -7.56 -2.34 -0.08
N SER A 24 -6.59 -2.48 -0.99
CA SER A 24 -6.75 -2.27 -2.42
C SER A 24 -5.92 -3.31 -3.19
N LYS A 25 -6.44 -3.78 -4.34
CA LYS A 25 -5.75 -4.68 -5.27
C LYS A 25 -5.87 -4.19 -6.70
N THR A 26 -4.98 -4.62 -7.60
CA THR A 26 -4.84 -4.14 -8.99
C THR A 26 -6.18 -3.95 -9.70
N GLU A 27 -7.02 -4.97 -9.67
CA GLU A 27 -8.27 -4.99 -10.43
C GLU A 27 -9.53 -4.80 -9.57
N ALA A 28 -9.37 -4.38 -8.30
CA ALA A 28 -10.51 -4.05 -7.45
C ALA A 28 -10.93 -2.59 -7.59
N GLU A 29 -12.24 -2.40 -7.62
CA GLU A 29 -12.86 -1.11 -7.36
C GLU A 29 -12.44 -0.58 -5.99
N LEU A 30 -12.14 0.72 -5.93
CA LEU A 30 -11.84 1.39 -4.69
C LEU A 30 -13.15 1.87 -4.05
N THR A 31 -13.40 1.47 -2.81
CA THR A 31 -14.56 1.95 -2.05
C THR A 31 -14.22 3.26 -1.33
N ARG A 32 -15.25 4.05 -0.98
CA ARG A 32 -15.12 5.33 -0.25
C ARG A 32 -14.22 6.35 -0.98
N THR A 33 -14.36 6.41 -2.30
CA THR A 33 -13.61 7.35 -3.12
C THR A 33 -14.11 8.78 -2.97
N MET A 34 -13.24 9.73 -3.32
CA MET A 34 -13.60 11.13 -3.48
C MET A 34 -12.90 11.72 -4.72
N PRO A 35 -13.37 12.85 -5.27
CA PRO A 35 -12.67 13.52 -6.36
C PRO A 35 -11.24 13.91 -5.95
N ALA A 36 -10.26 13.61 -6.81
CA ALA A 36 -8.86 13.91 -6.54
C ALA A 36 -8.57 15.42 -6.69
N PRO A 37 -8.06 16.11 -5.64
CA PRO A 37 -7.63 17.50 -5.77
C PRO A 37 -6.53 17.62 -6.82
N ALA A 38 -6.65 18.58 -7.75
CA ALA A 38 -5.67 18.76 -8.82
C ALA A 38 -4.23 18.92 -8.29
N GLY A 39 -4.04 19.69 -7.21
CA GLY A 39 -2.72 19.87 -6.59
C GLY A 39 -2.15 18.59 -5.97
N LEU A 40 -2.99 17.65 -5.52
CA LEU A 40 -2.54 16.34 -5.03
C LEU A 40 -2.01 15.49 -6.19
N ILE A 41 -2.73 15.47 -7.32
CA ILE A 41 -2.33 14.72 -8.50
C ILE A 41 -1.07 15.32 -9.14
N GLN A 42 -0.98 16.64 -9.22
CA GLN A 42 0.24 17.32 -9.65
C GLN A 42 1.44 16.96 -8.77
N HIS A 43 1.25 16.90 -7.46
CA HIS A 43 2.30 16.45 -6.53
C HIS A 43 2.75 15.02 -6.83
N VAL A 44 1.81 14.08 -7.01
CA VAL A 44 2.11 12.68 -7.37
C VAL A 44 2.90 12.63 -8.68
N LEU A 45 2.39 13.25 -9.74
CA LEU A 45 3.01 13.24 -11.07
C LEU A 45 4.37 13.93 -11.12
N SER A 46 4.62 14.92 -10.25
CA SER A 46 5.92 15.58 -10.16
C SER A 46 7.04 14.66 -9.70
N GLY A 47 6.70 13.56 -9.02
CA GLY A 47 7.65 12.55 -8.52
C GLY A 47 7.84 11.34 -9.43
N GLU A 48 7.19 11.32 -10.60
CA GLU A 48 7.30 10.26 -11.61
C GLU A 48 8.38 10.61 -12.65
N ASP A 49 8.98 9.58 -13.25
CA ASP A 49 10.09 9.73 -14.19
C ASP A 49 9.64 10.13 -15.60
N GLU A 50 10.60 10.36 -16.50
CA GLU A 50 10.31 10.80 -17.87
C GLU A 50 9.56 9.75 -18.70
N ASN A 51 9.80 8.46 -18.46
CA ASN A 51 9.11 7.38 -19.17
C ASN A 51 7.65 7.32 -18.75
N ASP A 52 7.38 7.37 -17.44
CA ASP A 52 6.03 7.38 -16.90
C ASP A 52 5.25 8.61 -17.40
N ARG A 53 5.89 9.77 -17.45
CA ARG A 53 5.26 11.00 -18.00
C ARG A 53 4.95 10.88 -19.48
N ARG A 54 5.86 10.29 -20.28
CA ARG A 54 5.60 10.05 -21.70
C ARG A 54 4.40 9.13 -21.89
N LEU A 55 4.35 8.01 -21.17
CA LEU A 55 3.23 7.06 -21.23
C LEU A 55 1.92 7.70 -20.74
N LEU A 56 1.97 8.53 -19.71
CA LEU A 56 0.82 9.32 -19.25
C LEU A 56 0.29 10.23 -20.38
N HIS A 57 1.17 10.95 -21.07
CA HIS A 57 0.75 11.80 -22.18
C HIS A 57 0.11 11.01 -23.33
N GLU A 58 0.59 9.79 -23.59
CA GLU A 58 -0.03 8.87 -24.55
C GLU A 58 -1.44 8.47 -24.09
N CYS A 59 -1.61 8.04 -22.83
CA CYS A 59 -2.92 7.74 -22.26
C CYS A 59 -3.89 8.91 -22.36
N MET A 60 -3.44 10.12 -22.02
CA MET A 60 -4.29 11.31 -22.07
C MET A 60 -4.79 11.57 -23.48
N ARG A 61 -3.93 11.43 -24.49
CA ARG A 61 -4.30 11.59 -25.90
C ARG A 61 -5.31 10.53 -26.35
N GLU A 62 -5.11 9.26 -25.98
CA GLU A 62 -6.01 8.15 -26.33
C GLU A 62 -7.41 8.32 -25.74
N GLN A 63 -7.52 9.01 -24.61
CA GLN A 63 -8.76 9.26 -23.90
C GLN A 63 -9.35 10.66 -24.14
N ASP A 64 -8.79 11.43 -25.08
CA ASP A 64 -9.17 12.83 -25.36
C ASP A 64 -9.13 13.74 -24.11
N LEU A 65 -8.21 13.46 -23.18
CA LEU A 65 -7.93 14.28 -22.01
C LEU A 65 -6.89 15.35 -22.35
N LYS A 66 -7.18 16.58 -21.95
CA LYS A 66 -6.30 17.74 -22.11
C LYS A 66 -5.40 17.91 -20.88
N LYS A 67 -4.29 18.63 -21.06
CA LYS A 67 -3.43 19.07 -19.96
C LYS A 67 -4.27 19.75 -18.86
N GLY A 68 -4.06 19.37 -17.60
CA GLY A 68 -4.85 19.80 -16.45
C GLY A 68 -6.02 18.87 -16.10
N GLN A 69 -6.30 17.85 -16.92
CA GLN A 69 -7.32 16.83 -16.65
C GLN A 69 -6.73 15.50 -16.17
N GLU A 70 -5.46 15.49 -15.76
CA GLU A 70 -4.75 14.29 -15.31
C GLU A 70 -5.48 13.62 -14.13
N ALA A 71 -6.14 14.40 -13.28
CA ALA A 71 -6.88 13.90 -12.13
C ALA A 71 -8.00 12.91 -12.49
N ALA A 72 -8.50 12.91 -13.73
CA ALA A 72 -9.46 11.92 -14.20
C ALA A 72 -8.89 10.48 -14.26
N LEU A 73 -7.57 10.34 -14.35
CA LEU A 73 -6.87 9.06 -14.43
C LEU A 73 -6.61 8.43 -13.05
N PHE A 74 -7.02 9.08 -11.96
CA PHE A 74 -6.72 8.66 -10.60
C PHE A 74 -7.97 8.57 -9.75
N LEU A 75 -7.96 7.62 -8.82
CA LEU A 75 -8.89 7.54 -7.71
C LEU A 75 -8.15 7.82 -6.42
N ILE A 76 -8.85 8.47 -5.49
CA ILE A 76 -8.33 8.67 -4.14
C ILE A 76 -9.32 8.17 -3.10
N ALA A 77 -8.79 7.62 -2.03
CA ALA A 77 -9.53 7.32 -0.80
C ALA A 77 -8.90 8.11 0.36
N PRO A 78 -9.70 8.83 1.16
CA PRO A 78 -9.21 9.46 2.37
C PRO A 78 -8.87 8.38 3.40
N LEU A 79 -7.73 8.53 4.05
CA LEU A 79 -7.27 7.69 5.13
C LEU A 79 -6.96 8.55 6.35
N THR A 80 -7.14 7.95 7.52
CA THR A 80 -6.54 8.45 8.75
C THR A 80 -5.33 7.58 9.05
N VAL A 81 -4.15 8.19 9.12
CA VAL A 81 -2.93 7.49 9.51
C VAL A 81 -2.47 7.98 10.89
N SER A 82 -1.82 7.09 11.64
CA SER A 82 -1.59 7.17 13.09
C SER A 82 -0.74 8.35 13.62
N ARG A 83 -0.33 9.30 12.79
CA ARG A 83 0.50 10.44 13.24
C ARG A 83 -0.48 11.55 13.55
N ASP A 84 -0.93 11.62 14.79
CA ASP A 84 -1.87 12.66 15.25
C ASP A 84 -3.19 12.66 14.46
N ALA A 85 -3.64 11.49 14.01
CA ALA A 85 -4.79 11.32 13.12
C ALA A 85 -4.70 12.19 11.85
N GLN A 86 -3.49 12.40 11.34
CA GLN A 86 -3.26 13.20 10.14
C GLN A 86 -4.05 12.63 8.95
N LYS A 87 -4.72 13.53 8.24
CA LYS A 87 -5.41 13.21 6.99
C LYS A 87 -4.37 12.82 5.94
N ALA A 88 -4.47 11.57 5.48
CA ALA A 88 -3.74 11.06 4.35
C ALA A 88 -4.71 10.70 3.21
N TYR A 89 -4.13 10.51 2.04
CA TYR A 89 -4.81 10.05 0.85
C TYR A 89 -4.07 8.82 0.36
N PHE A 90 -4.82 7.75 0.15
CA PHE A 90 -4.40 6.70 -0.76
C PHE A 90 -4.75 7.14 -2.18
N VAL A 91 -3.75 7.17 -3.04
CA VAL A 91 -3.88 7.53 -4.45
C VAL A 91 -3.53 6.30 -5.26
N ARG A 92 -4.37 5.98 -6.24
CA ARG A 92 -4.09 4.93 -7.23
C ARG A 92 -4.63 5.36 -8.60
N PRO A 93 -4.15 4.76 -9.70
CA PRO A 93 -4.77 4.92 -11.00
C PRO A 93 -6.21 4.42 -10.97
N ALA A 94 -7.07 5.06 -11.75
CA ALA A 94 -8.44 4.62 -11.96
C ALA A 94 -8.46 3.34 -12.82
N LEU A 95 -9.44 2.47 -12.58
CA LEU A 95 -9.72 1.36 -13.50
C LEU A 95 -10.35 1.88 -14.80
N LYS A 96 -11.14 2.96 -14.69
CA LYS A 96 -11.73 3.66 -15.82
C LYS A 96 -11.69 5.18 -15.56
N PRO A 97 -11.14 5.96 -16.50
CA PRO A 97 -10.51 5.50 -17.72
C PRO A 97 -9.09 4.92 -17.45
N TYR A 98 -8.73 3.83 -18.13
CA TYR A 98 -7.52 3.04 -17.85
C TYR A 98 -6.27 3.66 -18.50
N CYS A 99 -5.22 3.89 -17.72
CA CYS A 99 -3.93 4.35 -18.24
C CYS A 99 -2.79 3.39 -17.89
N SER A 100 -2.26 2.69 -18.91
CA SER A 100 -1.21 1.68 -18.77
C SER A 100 0.09 2.22 -18.17
N ALA A 101 0.34 3.53 -18.20
CA ALA A 101 1.53 4.16 -17.59
C ALA A 101 1.72 3.79 -16.11
N PHE A 102 0.63 3.47 -15.40
CA PHE A 102 0.67 3.20 -13.97
C PHE A 102 0.25 1.77 -13.60
N TYR A 103 0.19 0.88 -14.59
CA TYR A 103 -0.09 -0.54 -14.39
C TYR A 103 1.04 -1.39 -15.00
N GLY A 104 1.32 -2.52 -14.37
CA GLY A 104 2.17 -3.58 -14.93
C GLY A 104 1.31 -4.77 -15.38
N ALA A 105 1.96 -5.90 -15.68
CA ALA A 105 1.24 -7.11 -16.09
C ALA A 105 0.17 -7.56 -15.08
N HIS A 106 0.46 -7.43 -13.79
CA HIS A 106 -0.47 -7.79 -12.70
C HIS A 106 -0.52 -6.76 -11.56
N LEU A 107 0.33 -5.72 -11.59
CA LEU A 107 0.44 -4.72 -10.53
C LEU A 107 -0.18 -3.38 -10.92
N PHE A 108 -0.46 -2.57 -9.91
CA PHE A 108 -0.78 -1.15 -10.05
C PHE A 108 0.15 -0.32 -9.20
N ARG A 109 0.47 0.89 -9.65
CA ARG A 109 1.17 1.87 -8.81
C ARG A 109 0.21 2.51 -7.81
N TYR A 110 0.75 2.94 -6.68
CA TYR A 110 -0.01 3.67 -5.68
C TYR A 110 0.89 4.54 -4.81
N TRP A 111 0.27 5.52 -4.18
CA TRP A 111 0.94 6.49 -3.31
C TRP A 111 0.12 6.69 -2.03
N LEU A 112 0.82 6.81 -0.91
CA LEU A 112 0.27 7.37 0.33
C LEU A 112 0.79 8.78 0.49
N VAL A 113 -0.13 9.74 0.52
CA VAL A 113 0.19 11.16 0.53
C VAL A 113 -0.45 11.83 1.72
N THR A 114 0.33 12.56 2.50
CA THR A 114 -0.15 13.36 3.63
C THR A 114 -0.34 14.81 3.21
N ARG A 115 -1.33 15.49 3.78
CA ARG A 115 -1.45 16.95 3.67
C ARG A 115 -0.66 17.61 4.78
N ASN A 116 0.16 18.59 4.43
CA ASN A 116 0.88 19.38 5.43
C ASN A 116 -0.10 20.29 6.18
N ALA A 117 -0.31 20.00 7.47
CA ALA A 117 -1.26 20.74 8.31
C ALA A 117 -0.77 22.14 8.71
N THR A 118 0.53 22.40 8.64
CA THR A 118 1.13 23.65 9.16
C THR A 118 1.09 24.80 8.16
N GLY A 119 0.77 24.54 6.88
CA GLY A 119 0.83 25.53 5.80
C GLY A 119 2.24 26.01 5.43
N LYS A 120 3.28 25.51 6.10
CA LYS A 120 4.69 25.85 5.80
C LYS A 120 5.31 24.80 4.88
N GLY A 121 5.72 25.20 3.68
CA GLY A 121 6.33 24.31 2.68
C GLY A 121 5.31 23.68 1.72
N ALA A 122 5.67 22.56 1.10
CA ALA A 122 4.78 21.88 0.15
C ALA A 122 3.46 21.45 0.82
N ALA A 123 2.34 21.63 0.10
CA ALA A 123 1.00 21.30 0.59
C ALA A 123 0.80 19.79 0.80
N TYR A 124 1.53 18.98 0.03
CA TYR A 124 1.46 17.53 0.04
C TYR A 124 2.85 16.92 0.23
N ARG A 125 2.89 15.76 0.88
CA ARG A 125 4.11 14.95 1.02
C ARG A 125 3.77 13.48 0.79
N THR A 126 4.45 12.88 -0.18
CA THR A 126 4.42 11.42 -0.38
C THR A 126 5.21 10.77 0.75
N ILE A 127 4.55 9.90 1.53
CA ILE A 127 5.17 9.14 2.62
C ILE A 127 5.48 7.71 2.21
N PHE A 128 4.80 7.21 1.17
CA PHE A 128 5.08 5.93 0.55
C PHE A 128 4.66 5.95 -0.92
N LYS A 129 5.45 5.30 -1.79
CA LYS A 129 5.06 4.99 -3.17
C LYS A 129 5.60 3.62 -3.55
N SER A 130 4.81 2.84 -4.27
CA SER A 130 5.22 1.51 -4.73
C SER A 130 4.31 1.02 -5.87
N GLY A 131 4.62 -0.15 -6.40
CA GLY A 131 3.74 -0.92 -7.28
C GLY A 131 3.69 -2.38 -6.83
N SER A 132 2.48 -2.92 -6.67
CA SER A 132 2.25 -4.30 -6.24
C SER A 132 0.86 -4.77 -6.65
N ASP A 133 0.56 -6.05 -6.44
CA ASP A 133 -0.75 -6.65 -6.74
C ASP A 133 -1.81 -6.24 -5.72
N GLY A 134 -1.38 -5.96 -4.48
CA GLY A 134 -2.23 -5.48 -3.41
C GLY A 134 -1.47 -4.68 -2.36
N VAL A 135 -2.20 -3.84 -1.65
CA VAL A 135 -1.69 -3.06 -0.52
C VAL A 135 -2.80 -2.82 0.50
N GLY A 136 -2.45 -2.95 1.77
CA GLY A 136 -3.29 -2.69 2.91
C GLY A 136 -2.64 -1.77 3.92
N VAL A 137 -3.48 -1.09 4.68
CA VAL A 137 -3.08 -0.34 5.88
C VAL A 137 -3.51 -1.15 7.08
N LEU A 138 -2.55 -1.50 7.94
CA LEU A 138 -2.79 -2.26 9.15
C LEU A 138 -3.21 -1.34 10.31
N PRO A 139 -3.98 -1.84 11.29
CA PRO A 139 -4.33 -1.06 12.47
C PRO A 139 -3.12 -0.78 13.37
N SER A 140 -2.07 -1.60 13.29
CA SER A 140 -0.81 -1.34 13.99
C SER A 140 -0.08 -0.13 13.41
N SER A 141 0.80 0.45 14.22
CA SER A 141 1.57 1.63 13.83
C SER A 141 2.97 1.61 14.44
N ALA A 142 3.93 2.15 13.71
CA ALA A 142 5.30 2.39 14.16
C ALA A 142 5.72 3.82 13.83
N ASN A 143 6.37 4.50 14.78
CA ASN A 143 6.93 5.85 14.61
C ASN A 143 5.96 6.86 13.99
N GLY A 144 4.69 6.76 14.36
CA GLY A 144 3.64 7.66 13.94
C GLY A 144 2.88 7.24 12.69
N TYR A 145 3.29 6.28 11.86
CA TYR A 145 2.43 5.86 10.75
C TYR A 145 1.95 4.42 10.93
N ASN A 146 0.78 4.12 10.34
CA ASN A 146 0.27 2.76 10.29
C ASN A 146 1.24 1.87 9.52
N ASP A 147 1.35 0.61 9.94
CA ASP A 147 2.11 -0.39 9.20
C ASP A 147 1.37 -0.70 7.89
N LEU A 148 2.12 -1.11 6.87
CA LEU A 148 1.56 -1.48 5.56
C LEU A 148 1.73 -2.97 5.33
N LEU A 149 0.73 -3.57 4.69
CA LEU A 149 0.82 -4.92 4.16
C LEU A 149 0.87 -4.84 2.64
N VAL A 150 1.95 -5.28 2.02
CA VAL A 150 2.10 -5.31 0.57
C VAL A 150 1.96 -6.76 0.11
N TYR A 151 1.05 -7.00 -0.82
CA TYR A 151 0.88 -8.29 -1.48
C TYR A 151 1.40 -8.21 -2.90
N SER A 152 2.23 -9.19 -3.26
CA SER A 152 2.69 -9.37 -4.62
C SER A 152 2.59 -10.84 -5.02
N HIS A 153 2.43 -11.11 -6.31
CA HIS A 153 2.54 -12.47 -6.83
C HIS A 153 3.35 -12.54 -8.12
N ASN A 154 3.88 -13.72 -8.40
CA ASN A 154 4.42 -14.06 -9.72
C ASN A 154 3.89 -15.44 -10.12
N ALA A 155 4.43 -16.02 -11.20
CA ALA A 155 3.97 -17.32 -11.69
C ALA A 155 4.24 -18.50 -10.73
N LEU A 156 5.12 -18.33 -9.74
CA LEU A 156 5.63 -19.41 -8.89
C LEU A 156 5.25 -19.24 -7.41
N SER A 157 5.05 -18.01 -6.96
CA SER A 157 4.91 -17.70 -5.54
C SER A 157 4.03 -16.47 -5.27
N GLN A 158 3.51 -16.42 -4.05
CA GLN A 158 2.87 -15.25 -3.45
C GLN A 158 3.74 -14.72 -2.31
N TYR A 159 3.72 -13.40 -2.13
CA TYR A 159 4.52 -12.70 -1.12
C TYR A 159 3.63 -11.73 -0.34
N TRP A 160 3.81 -11.70 0.97
CA TRP A 160 3.21 -10.73 1.87
C TRP A 160 4.31 -10.05 2.67
N VAL A 161 4.47 -8.75 2.48
CA VAL A 161 5.53 -7.96 3.13
C VAL A 161 4.89 -6.97 4.09
N VAL A 162 5.27 -7.02 5.36
CA VAL A 162 4.88 -6.00 6.34
C VAL A 162 5.96 -4.92 6.36
N LEU A 163 5.53 -3.68 6.10
CA LEU A 163 6.39 -2.51 6.15
C LEU A 163 6.05 -1.67 7.38
N LYS A 164 7.08 -1.26 8.12
CA LYS A 164 6.96 -0.36 9.28
C LYS A 164 7.68 0.94 9.00
N PHE A 165 7.13 2.04 9.47
CA PHE A 165 7.78 3.34 9.35
C PHE A 165 8.87 3.47 10.42
N ASP A 166 10.10 3.80 10.02
CA ASP A 166 11.26 3.93 10.92
C ASP A 166 11.47 5.35 11.48
N GLY A 167 10.56 6.27 11.15
CA GLY A 167 10.68 7.70 11.46
C GLY A 167 11.05 8.56 10.25
N ARG A 168 11.60 7.94 9.19
CA ARG A 168 11.97 8.57 7.93
C ARG A 168 11.22 7.99 6.74
N GLU A 169 11.18 6.67 6.63
CA GLU A 169 10.58 5.93 5.52
C GLU A 169 10.03 4.57 5.97
N TYR A 170 9.31 3.90 5.07
CA TYR A 170 8.85 2.53 5.31
C TYR A 170 9.97 1.53 5.03
N LYS A 171 10.18 0.60 5.95
CA LYS A 171 11.15 -0.50 5.85
C LYS A 171 10.45 -1.83 6.05
N GLU A 172 10.93 -2.85 5.35
CA GLU A 172 10.50 -4.22 5.57
C GLU A 172 10.80 -4.65 7.01
N ALA A 173 9.78 -5.18 7.67
CA ALA A 173 9.85 -5.71 9.03
C ALA A 173 9.65 -7.24 9.05
N SER A 174 8.87 -7.76 8.11
CA SER A 174 8.72 -9.19 7.88
C SER A 174 8.24 -9.45 6.47
N CYS A 175 8.52 -10.64 5.98
CA CYS A 175 8.02 -11.12 4.71
C CYS A 175 7.62 -12.59 4.85
N GLU A 176 6.52 -12.95 4.22
CA GLU A 176 6.00 -14.31 4.12
C GLU A 176 5.90 -14.67 2.64
N LYS A 177 6.36 -15.87 2.30
CA LYS A 177 6.32 -16.40 0.94
C LYS A 177 5.57 -17.73 0.92
N LYS A 178 4.64 -17.88 -0.02
CA LYS A 178 3.95 -19.14 -0.32
C LYS A 178 4.27 -19.58 -1.74
N ASP A 179 4.89 -20.74 -1.89
CA ASP A 179 5.19 -21.33 -3.20
C ASP A 179 4.03 -22.19 -3.70
N PHE A 180 3.63 -22.04 -4.97
CA PHE A 180 2.53 -22.82 -5.56
C PHE A 180 2.88 -24.31 -5.75
N GLN A 181 4.17 -24.66 -5.75
CA GLN A 181 4.63 -26.04 -5.99
C GLN A 181 4.74 -26.89 -4.71
N GLU A 182 4.82 -26.29 -3.53
CA GLU A 182 4.93 -27.05 -2.26
C GLU A 182 3.62 -27.75 -1.87
N GLU A 183 2.45 -27.29 -2.34
CA GLU A 183 1.18 -27.99 -2.16
C GLU A 183 1.11 -29.33 -2.91
N VAL A 184 2.00 -29.58 -3.89
CA VAL A 184 2.06 -30.85 -4.63
C VAL A 184 3.12 -31.81 -4.07
N ASN A 185 4.13 -31.32 -3.34
CA ASN A 185 5.34 -32.08 -2.99
C ASN A 185 5.70 -32.13 -1.49
N SER A 186 4.73 -32.02 -0.58
CA SER A 186 4.94 -32.11 0.88
C SER A 186 5.34 -33.51 1.41
N ARG A 187 6.27 -34.20 0.73
CA ARG A 187 6.99 -35.36 1.26
C ARG A 187 8.49 -35.19 1.43
N HIS A 188 9.16 -34.16 0.93
CA HIS A 188 10.61 -34.02 1.17
C HIS A 188 10.98 -32.57 1.49
N SER A 189 10.90 -32.27 2.78
CA SER A 189 11.48 -31.08 3.40
C SER A 189 12.96 -30.93 3.05
N ARG A 190 13.38 -29.70 2.71
CA ARG A 190 14.67 -29.18 3.17
C ARG A 190 14.67 -27.65 3.21
N ALA A 191 15.16 -27.17 4.35
CA ALA A 191 15.48 -25.80 4.67
C ALA A 191 16.30 -25.13 3.55
N GLY A 192 15.69 -24.14 2.90
CA GLY A 192 16.38 -23.03 2.26
C GLY A 192 15.93 -21.77 2.99
N GLY A 193 16.88 -20.98 3.49
CA GLY A 193 16.57 -19.64 4.02
C GLY A 193 15.82 -18.87 2.95
N ASN A 194 14.57 -18.52 3.25
CA ASN A 194 13.63 -18.03 2.26
C ASN A 194 13.75 -16.50 2.22
N PRO A 195 14.15 -15.90 1.09
CA PRO A 195 14.33 -14.47 1.03
C PRO A 195 12.97 -13.80 0.74
N CYS A 196 12.46 -12.80 1.44
CA CYS A 196 12.80 -12.20 2.73
C CYS A 196 14.29 -12.28 3.15
#